data_AF-A0A919GN27-F1
#
_entry.id   AF-A0A919GN27-F1
#
_cell.length_a   1.000
_cell.length_b   1.000
_cell.length_c   1.000
_cell.angle_alpha   90.00
_cell.angle_beta   90.00
_cell.angle_gamma   90.00
#
_symmetry.space_group_name_H-M   'P 1'
#
loop_
_entity.id
_entity.type
_entity.pdbx_description
1 polymer ?
#
loop_
_entity_poly.entity_id
_entity_poly.type
_entity_poly.pdbx_seq_one_letter_code
_entity_poly.pdbx_strand_id
1 'polypeptide(L)' 'MPGRMTDQQWEAQNGPLSPAEAQARGLCWCCTGNGVLYTAFGGVQRTVACPEKCDNGKARS' A
#
# COMPACT_ATOMS: atom_id res chain seq x y z
N MET A 1 -10.34 24.64 -2.81
CA MET A 1 -10.74 23.51 -1.94
C MET A 1 -9.63 22.47 -2.04
N PRO A 2 -9.11 21.90 -0.95
CA PRO A 2 -8.17 20.80 -1.07
C PRO A 2 -8.91 19.67 -1.82
N GLY A 3 -8.53 19.45 -3.08
CA GLY A 3 -9.22 18.52 -3.96
C GLY A 3 -9.15 17.13 -3.36
N ARG A 4 -10.29 16.44 -3.25
CA ARG A 4 -10.28 15.01 -2.94
C ARG A 4 -9.39 14.32 -3.96
N MET A 5 -8.45 13.49 -3.50
CA MET A 5 -7.62 12.67 -4.39
C MET A 5 -8.51 11.92 -5.37
N THR A 6 -8.07 11.79 -6.62
CA THR A 6 -8.69 10.84 -7.56
C THR A 6 -8.43 9.40 -7.11
N ASP A 7 -9.20 8.46 -7.64
CA ASP A 7 -9.00 7.03 -7.40
C ASP A 7 -7.54 6.60 -7.73
N GLN A 8 -6.98 7.10 -8.82
CA GLN A 8 -5.58 6.83 -9.19
C GLN A 8 -4.58 7.44 -8.20
N GLN A 9 -4.82 8.66 -7.72
CA GLN A 9 -3.95 9.29 -6.72
C GLN A 9 -4.04 8.56 -5.38
N TRP A 10 -5.22 8.03 -5.04
CA TRP A 10 -5.41 7.21 -3.86
C TRP A 10 -4.62 5.90 -3.96
N GLU A 11 -4.74 5.18 -5.07
CA GLU A 11 -4.05 3.91 -5.30
C GLU A 11 -2.54 4.06 -5.45
N ALA A 12 -2.07 5.21 -5.94
CA ALA A 12 -0.64 5.53 -6.05
C ALA A 12 0.09 5.52 -4.68
N GLN A 13 -0.64 5.57 -3.57
CA GLN A 13 -0.09 5.41 -2.21
C GLN A 13 0.50 4.01 -1.96
N ASN A 14 0.10 2.99 -2.72
CA ASN A 14 0.70 1.65 -2.63
C ASN A 14 2.19 1.62 -3.01
N GLY A 15 2.72 2.72 -3.55
CA GLY A 15 4.13 2.90 -3.85
C GLY A 15 4.60 2.10 -5.06
N PRO A 16 5.72 2.48 -5.68
CA PRO A 16 6.24 1.83 -6.88
C PRO A 16 7.21 0.68 -6.58
N LEU A 17 7.45 0.35 -5.30
CA LEU A 17 8.49 -0.60 -4.93
C LEU A 17 8.18 -1.98 -5.52
N SER A 18 9.13 -2.51 -6.28
CA SER A 18 9.08 -3.91 -6.67
C SER A 18 9.23 -4.81 -5.44
N PRO A 19 8.76 -6.06 -5.51
CA PRO A 19 8.90 -7.02 -4.41
C PRO A 19 10.35 -7.17 -3.92
N ALA A 20 11.33 -7.17 -4.84
CA ALA A 20 12.75 -7.27 -4.50
C ALA A 20 13.25 -6.03 -3.74
N GLU A 21 12.85 -4.83 -4.15
CA GLU A 21 13.23 -3.59 -3.44
C GLU A 21 12.58 -3.50 -2.06
N ALA A 22 11.31 -3.92 -1.95
CA ALA A 22 10.62 -3.98 -0.67
C ALA A 22 11.33 -4.94 0.29
N GLN A 23 11.67 -6.15 -0.16
CA GLN A 23 12.42 -7.14 0.63
C GLN A 23 13.82 -6.64 1.02
N ALA A 24 14.56 -6.04 0.09
CA ALA A 24 15.88 -5.47 0.37
C ALA A 24 15.83 -4.36 1.43
N ARG A 25 14.69 -3.68 1.57
CA ARG A 25 14.41 -2.66 2.60
C ARG A 25 13.80 -3.23 3.88
N GLY A 26 13.60 -4.55 3.98
CA GLY A 26 12.92 -5.18 5.12
C GLY A 26 11.44 -4.83 5.22
N LEU A 27 10.84 -4.39 4.11
CA LEU A 27 9.42 -4.05 4.01
C LEU A 27 8.63 -5.24 3.46
N CYS A 28 7.36 -5.31 3.83
CA CYS A 28 6.44 -6.28 3.27
C CYS A 28 6.31 -6.03 1.78
N TRP A 29 6.56 -7.06 0.96
CA TRP A 29 6.46 -6.95 -0.49
C TRP A 29 5.05 -6.61 -0.98
N CYS A 30 4.01 -6.96 -0.22
CA CYS A 30 2.61 -6.79 -0.62
C CYS A 30 2.13 -5.34 -0.41
N CYS A 31 2.31 -4.78 0.79
CA CYS A 31 1.88 -3.40 1.09
C CYS A 31 3.03 -2.39 1.03
N THR A 32 4.22 -2.82 0.60
CA THR A 32 5.43 -2.01 0.40
C THR A 32 5.85 -1.15 1.59
N GLY A 33 5.44 -1.51 2.81
CA GLY A 33 5.71 -0.73 4.02
C GLY A 33 4.50 -0.05 4.65
N ASN A 34 3.36 0.01 3.97
CA ASN A 34 2.18 0.76 4.42
C ASN A 34 1.33 0.02 5.47
N GLY A 35 1.45 -1.30 5.60
CA GLY A 35 0.59 -2.14 6.45
C GLY A 35 -0.85 -2.31 5.94
N VAL A 36 -1.27 -1.47 5.00
CA VAL A 36 -2.55 -1.51 4.29
C VAL A 36 -2.32 -1.35 2.79
N LEU A 37 -3.33 -1.73 2.01
CA LEU A 37 -3.44 -1.46 0.59
C LEU A 37 -4.51 -0.41 0.35
N TYR A 38 -4.19 0.59 -0.45
CA TYR A 38 -5.10 1.63 -0.88
C TYR A 38 -5.77 1.20 -2.19
N THR A 39 -7.09 1.04 -2.19
CA THR A 39 -7.86 0.70 -3.39
C THR A 39 -9.01 1.68 -3.57
N ALA A 40 -9.37 1.96 -4.81
CA ALA A 40 -10.51 2.79 -5.12
C ALA A 40 -11.33 2.22 -6.28
N PHE A 41 -12.65 2.32 -6.19
CA PHE A 41 -13.55 1.90 -7.27
C PHE A 41 -14.74 2.85 -7.38
N GLY A 42 -14.89 3.50 -8.54
CA GLY A 42 -16.03 4.37 -8.82
C GLY A 42 -16.15 5.56 -7.85
N GLY A 43 -15.03 6.15 -7.43
CA GLY A 43 -14.98 7.26 -6.46
C GLY A 43 -15.05 6.82 -4.99
N VAL A 44 -15.12 5.52 -4.71
CA VAL A 44 -15.12 4.98 -3.34
C VAL A 44 -13.71 4.51 -2.98
N GLN A 45 -13.05 5.27 -2.13
CA GLN A 45 -11.72 4.98 -1.61
C GLN A 45 -11.79 4.12 -0.35
N ARG A 46 -10.97 3.07 -0.30
CA ARG A 46 -10.88 2.15 0.84
C ARG A 46 -9.44 1.79 1.16
N THR A 47 -9.18 1.48 2.42
CA THR A 47 -7.98 0.80 2.87
C THR A 47 -8.32 -0.65 3.19
N VAL A 48 -7.47 -1.58 2.76
CA VAL A 48 -7.60 -3.01 3.04
C VAL A 48 -6.37 -3.44 3.83
N ALA A 49 -6.55 -4.20 4.90
CA ALA A 49 -5.42 -4.72 5.65
C ALA A 49 -4.53 -5.60 4.75
N CYS A 50 -3.21 -5.48 4.92
CA CYS A 50 -2.28 -6.31 4.16
C CYS A 50 -2.51 -7.82 4.46
N PRO A 51 -2.75 -8.66 3.44
CA PRO A 51 -3.06 -10.08 3.63
C PRO A 51 -1.87 -10.90 4.16
N GLU A 52 -0.64 -10.43 3.95
CA GLU A 52 0.59 -11.14 4.32
C GLU A 52 0.82 -11.26 5.84
N LYS A 53 -0.09 -10.76 6.69
CA LYS A 53 0.08 -10.68 8.15
C LYS A 53 1.46 -10.12 8.54
N CYS A 54 1.89 -9.10 7.79
CA CYS A 54 3.12 -8.37 8.02
C CYS A 54 3.07 -7.60 9.34
N ASP A 55 4.24 -7.33 9.93
CA ASP A 55 4.31 -6.52 11.15
C ASP A 55 4.21 -5.02 10.78
N ASN A 56 2.98 -4.53 10.66
CA ASN A 56 2.69 -3.12 10.33
C ASN A 56 3.44 -2.64 9.08
N GLY A 57 3.47 -3.46 8.03
CA GLY A 57 4.13 -3.14 6.77
C GLY A 57 5.58 -3.61 6.67
N LYS A 58 6.18 -4.17 7.73
CA LYS A 58 7.51 -4.79 7.67
C LYS A 58 7.47 -6.24 7.22
N ALA A 59 8.53 -6.69 6.56
CA ALA A 59 8.72 -8.10 6.30
C ALA A 59 8.80 -8.84 7.63
N ARG A 60 8.06 -9.93 7.75
CA ARG A 60 8.17 -10.81 8.92
C ARG A 60 9.38 -11.70 8.68
N SER A 61 10.46 -11.44 9.42
CA SER A 61 11.65 -12.30 9.49
C SER A 61 11.35 -13.60 10.20
#